data_AF-A0A2K9AM88-F1
#
_entry.id   AF-A0A2K9AM88-F1
#
_cell.length_a   1.000
_cell.length_b   1.000
_cell.length_c   1.000
_cell.angle_alpha   90.00
_cell.angle_beta   90.00
_cell.angle_gamma   90.00
#
_symmetry.space_group_name_H-M   'P 1'
#
loop_
_entity.id
_entity.type
_entity.pdbx_description
1 polymer ?
#
loop_
_entity_poly.entity_id
_entity_poly.type
_entity_poly.pdbx_seq_one_letter_code
_entity_poly.pdbx_strand_id
1 'polypeptide(L)'
;MHKSAWEIVKLARHPKRITSRTLISMLFTDFIELKGDRLFRDDPSIIGGIAKFQTIPVTVIAEEKGMNTEDKIKHNFGMPHPEGYRKAIRLMKQAEKFNRPIITIIDTPGAYPGVEAEERGQARAIAQNLFDMMALSVPIIVIVLSEGGSGGALAIGVGDYIVMFENAIYSILSPEGFASILYKDSSKAEQAAEIMKLTAKDLLEFNIIDEVISEKDGLHENPTFGVNELKDKMTTRLKELRTLNKQTLLNQRYEKFRKIGVFKEGDIDESNTNQSDL
;
A
#
# COMPACT_ATOMS: atom_id res chain seq x y z
N MET A 1 -9.41 13.02 22.12
CA MET A 1 -10.33 13.73 21.20
C MET A 1 -10.47 12.90 19.94
N HIS A 2 -11.68 12.76 19.41
CA HIS A 2 -11.92 12.09 18.14
C HIS A 2 -11.53 13.04 17.00
N LYS A 3 -10.60 12.65 16.12
CA LYS A 3 -10.24 13.42 14.92
C LYS A 3 -11.27 13.14 13.83
N SER A 4 -11.67 14.16 13.08
CA SER A 4 -12.45 14.02 11.85
C SER A 4 -11.63 13.31 10.76
N ALA A 5 -12.30 12.73 9.76
CA ALA A 5 -11.63 12.12 8.62
C ALA A 5 -10.78 13.16 7.86
N TRP A 6 -11.25 14.39 7.77
CA TRP A 6 -10.50 15.47 7.12
C TRP A 6 -9.27 15.92 7.91
N GLU A 7 -9.33 15.95 9.25
CA GLU A 7 -8.13 16.17 10.07
C GLU A 7 -7.09 15.07 9.86
N ILE A 8 -7.54 13.82 9.75
CA ILE A 8 -6.65 12.68 9.43
C ILE A 8 -6.03 12.87 8.03
N VAL A 9 -6.80 13.25 7.01
CA VAL A 9 -6.27 13.55 5.67
C VAL A 9 -5.18 14.64 5.72
N LYS A 10 -5.42 15.72 6.48
CA LYS A 10 -4.42 16.79 6.67
C LYS A 10 -3.15 16.28 7.36
N LEU A 11 -3.28 15.39 8.34
CA LEU A 11 -2.15 14.77 9.03
C LEU A 11 -1.37 13.80 8.13
N ALA A 12 -2.05 12.99 7.33
CA ALA A 12 -1.43 12.12 6.32
C ALA A 12 -0.62 12.93 5.30
N ARG A 13 -1.11 14.11 4.93
CA ARG A 13 -0.46 15.04 3.98
C ARG A 13 0.47 16.05 4.66
N HIS A 14 0.70 15.93 5.96
CA HIS A 14 1.43 16.93 6.71
C HIS A 14 2.88 17.08 6.18
N PRO A 15 3.38 18.30 5.90
CA PRO A 15 4.70 18.48 5.29
C PRO A 15 5.87 17.92 6.08
N LYS A 16 5.74 17.82 7.41
CA LYS A 16 6.75 17.24 8.31
C LYS A 16 6.53 15.75 8.59
N ARG A 17 5.50 15.12 8.04
CA ARG A 17 5.31 13.67 8.20
C ARG A 17 6.52 12.96 7.58
N ILE A 18 7.04 11.95 8.26
CA ILE A 18 8.22 11.22 7.78
C ILE A 18 7.94 10.56 6.42
N THR A 19 8.95 10.48 5.56
CA THR A 19 8.85 9.76 4.30
C THR A 19 9.26 8.30 4.46
N SER A 20 9.03 7.49 3.43
CA SER A 20 9.46 6.10 3.37
C SER A 20 10.96 5.93 3.61
N ARG A 21 11.81 6.78 3.03
CA ARG A 21 13.27 6.76 3.26
C ARG A 21 13.62 6.97 4.73
N THR A 22 12.95 7.91 5.40
CA THR A 22 13.13 8.13 6.85
C THR A 22 12.67 6.90 7.63
N LEU A 23 11.49 6.35 7.34
CA LEU A 23 11.01 5.12 7.99
C LEU A 23 12.00 3.95 7.79
N ILE A 24 12.54 3.79 6.58
CA ILE A 24 13.54 2.75 6.28
C ILE A 24 14.77 2.92 7.17
N SER A 25 15.28 4.14 7.31
CA SER A 25 16.47 4.42 8.13
C SER A 25 16.26 4.18 9.63
N MET A 26 15.03 4.30 10.11
CA MET A 26 14.68 4.07 11.52
C MET A 26 14.42 2.59 11.82
N LEU A 27 13.89 1.83 10.84
CA LEU A 27 13.38 0.49 11.05
C LEU A 27 14.36 -0.62 10.64
N PHE A 28 15.22 -0.35 9.65
CA PHE A 28 16.14 -1.33 9.07
C PHE A 28 17.60 -0.93 9.20
N THR A 29 18.48 -1.92 9.18
CA THR A 29 19.93 -1.75 9.09
C THR A 29 20.45 -2.32 7.79
N ASP A 30 21.67 -1.94 7.39
CA ASP A 30 22.36 -2.45 6.20
C ASP A 30 21.53 -2.35 4.91
N PHE A 31 20.78 -1.24 4.73
CA PHE A 31 19.97 -1.04 3.54
C PHE A 31 20.85 -0.78 2.31
N ILE A 32 20.75 -1.68 1.33
CA ILE A 32 21.40 -1.57 0.02
C ILE A 32 20.33 -1.35 -1.03
N GLU A 33 20.25 -0.12 -1.54
CA GLU A 33 19.28 0.25 -2.57
C GLU A 33 19.63 -0.42 -3.92
N LEU A 34 18.62 -0.96 -4.59
CA LEU A 34 18.72 -1.63 -5.88
C LEU A 34 17.86 -0.90 -6.92
N LYS A 35 18.46 -0.60 -8.07
CA LYS A 35 17.91 0.30 -9.08
C LYS A 35 17.43 -0.42 -10.35
N GLY A 36 16.52 0.21 -11.07
CA GLY A 36 16.08 -0.14 -12.43
C GLY A 36 15.05 -1.26 -12.51
N ASP A 37 14.23 -1.24 -13.55
CA ASP A 37 13.27 -2.31 -13.90
C ASP A 37 13.85 -3.36 -14.86
N ARG A 38 15.03 -3.09 -15.45
CA ARG A 38 15.70 -3.88 -16.52
C ARG A 38 14.98 -3.85 -17.87
N LEU A 39 14.10 -2.86 -18.08
CA LEU A 39 13.34 -2.74 -19.31
C LEU A 39 13.37 -1.30 -19.86
N PHE A 40 13.11 -0.30 -19.01
CA PHE A 40 12.96 1.09 -19.45
C PHE A 40 13.82 2.05 -18.63
N ARG A 41 13.52 2.27 -17.34
CA ARG A 41 14.29 3.17 -16.47
C ARG A 41 14.23 2.79 -15.00
N ASP A 42 15.07 3.42 -14.19
CA ASP A 42 14.88 3.48 -12.75
C ASP A 42 13.87 4.58 -12.43
N ASP A 43 12.73 4.21 -11.83
CA ASP A 43 11.76 5.18 -11.32
C ASP A 43 12.19 5.65 -9.93
N PRO A 44 12.49 6.95 -9.74
CA PRO A 44 12.87 7.47 -8.43
C PRO A 44 11.73 7.38 -7.41
N SER A 45 10.46 7.43 -7.81
CA SER A 45 9.34 7.41 -6.86
C SER A 45 9.13 6.05 -6.18
N ILE A 46 9.80 4.99 -6.66
CA ILE A 46 9.86 3.68 -6.00
C ILE A 46 11.30 3.43 -5.60
N ILE A 47 11.58 3.49 -4.30
CA ILE A 47 12.86 3.04 -3.73
C ILE A 47 12.73 1.59 -3.27
N GLY A 48 13.81 0.84 -3.31
CA GLY A 48 13.76 -0.54 -2.85
C GLY A 48 15.12 -1.21 -2.86
N GLY A 49 15.26 -2.27 -2.08
CA GLY A 49 16.55 -2.86 -1.81
C GLY A 49 16.50 -4.02 -0.83
N ILE A 50 17.69 -4.46 -0.42
CA ILE A 50 17.86 -5.49 0.59
C ILE A 50 18.27 -4.79 1.89
N ALA A 51 17.70 -5.22 3.01
CA ALA A 51 18.01 -4.69 4.33
C ALA A 51 18.01 -5.81 5.37
N LYS A 52 18.36 -5.47 6.60
CA LYS A 52 18.08 -6.30 7.76
C LYS A 52 16.97 -5.66 8.60
N PHE A 53 15.92 -6.43 8.83
CA PHE A 53 14.96 -6.15 9.90
C PHE A 53 15.41 -6.91 11.14
N GLN A 54 15.97 -6.20 12.12
CA GLN A 54 16.73 -6.80 13.22
C GLN A 54 17.89 -7.67 12.68
N THR A 55 17.77 -9.00 12.75
CA THR A 55 18.76 -9.95 12.22
C THR A 55 18.29 -10.63 10.94
N ILE A 56 17.06 -10.39 10.49
CA ILE A 56 16.43 -11.10 9.38
C ILE A 56 16.68 -10.32 8.08
N PRO A 57 17.29 -10.93 7.04
CA PRO A 57 17.41 -10.29 5.75
C PRO A 57 16.04 -10.18 5.08
N VAL A 58 15.67 -8.98 4.67
CA VAL A 58 14.38 -8.65 4.05
C VAL A 58 14.60 -7.89 2.74
N THR A 59 13.59 -7.91 1.87
CA THR A 59 13.52 -6.99 0.74
C THR A 59 12.52 -5.89 1.08
N VAL A 60 12.94 -4.64 1.00
CA VAL A 60 12.09 -3.48 1.28
C VAL A 60 11.80 -2.75 -0.02
N ILE A 61 10.55 -2.37 -0.25
CA ILE A 61 10.09 -1.62 -1.43
C ILE A 61 9.17 -0.52 -0.94
N ALA A 62 9.33 0.70 -1.42
CA ALA A 62 8.56 1.82 -0.92
C ALA A 62 8.30 2.89 -1.97
N GLU A 63 7.13 3.50 -1.90
CA GLU A 63 6.85 4.77 -2.57
C GLU A 63 7.53 5.90 -1.79
N GLU A 64 8.30 6.74 -2.48
CA GLU A 64 9.05 7.84 -1.86
C GLU A 64 8.53 9.18 -2.37
N LYS A 65 8.00 10.02 -1.46
CA LYS A 65 7.51 11.34 -1.82
C LYS A 65 8.59 12.39 -1.98
N GLY A 66 9.71 12.26 -1.27
CA GLY A 66 10.73 13.30 -1.13
C GLY A 66 10.39 14.30 0.00
N MET A 67 11.44 14.83 0.64
CA MET A 67 11.28 15.67 1.84
C MET A 67 11.06 17.16 1.53
N ASN A 68 11.85 17.71 0.62
CA ASN A 68 11.80 19.13 0.22
C ASN A 68 11.29 19.25 -1.22
N THR A 69 11.07 20.48 -1.70
CA THR A 69 10.47 20.71 -3.03
C THR A 69 11.28 20.09 -4.17
N GLU A 70 12.60 20.25 -4.19
CA GLU A 70 13.46 19.67 -5.22
C GLU A 70 13.41 18.15 -5.19
N ASP A 71 13.43 17.57 -3.99
CA ASP A 71 13.38 16.13 -3.77
C ASP A 71 12.00 15.55 -4.14
N LYS A 72 10.92 16.31 -3.89
CA LYS A 72 9.56 15.96 -4.31
C LYS A 72 9.41 15.94 -5.82
N ILE A 73 9.96 16.94 -6.51
CA ILE A 73 9.96 16.96 -7.99
C ILE A 73 10.74 15.76 -8.51
N LYS A 74 11.93 15.48 -7.95
CA LYS A 74 12.75 14.34 -8.32
C LYS A 74 12.02 13.00 -8.17
N HIS A 75 11.29 12.82 -7.07
CA HIS A 75 10.55 11.59 -6.80
C HIS A 75 9.10 11.62 -7.30
N ASN A 76 8.76 12.58 -8.16
CA ASN A 76 7.42 12.74 -8.73
C ASN A 76 6.32 12.75 -7.66
N PHE A 77 6.60 13.36 -6.50
CA PHE A 77 5.71 13.42 -5.34
C PHE A 77 5.22 12.04 -4.87
N GLY A 78 6.02 11.00 -5.09
CA GLY A 78 5.68 9.62 -4.75
C GLY A 78 4.68 8.99 -5.71
N MET A 79 4.47 9.53 -6.91
CA MET A 79 3.58 8.97 -7.93
C MET A 79 4.37 8.11 -8.94
N PRO A 80 4.29 6.77 -8.88
CA PRO A 80 5.04 5.91 -9.77
C PRO A 80 4.53 5.90 -11.20
N HIS A 81 5.49 5.76 -12.10
CA HIS A 81 5.29 5.36 -13.48
C HIS A 81 5.31 3.81 -13.59
N PRO A 82 4.97 3.24 -14.76
CA PRO A 82 4.84 1.78 -14.92
C PRO A 82 6.14 1.04 -14.59
N GLU A 83 7.28 1.59 -15.00
CA GLU A 83 8.64 1.13 -14.65
C GLU A 83 8.89 1.03 -13.14
N GLY A 84 8.28 1.88 -12.30
CA GLY A 84 8.38 1.79 -10.85
C GLY A 84 7.72 0.52 -10.32
N TYR A 85 6.53 0.18 -10.83
CA TYR A 85 5.85 -1.07 -10.49
C TYR A 85 6.59 -2.29 -11.03
N ARG A 86 7.15 -2.22 -12.25
CA ARG A 86 8.02 -3.29 -12.79
C ARG A 86 9.28 -3.50 -11.94
N LYS A 87 9.92 -2.42 -11.50
CA LYS A 87 11.04 -2.47 -10.55
C LYS A 87 10.62 -3.13 -9.24
N ALA A 88 9.46 -2.76 -8.69
CA ALA A 88 8.91 -3.36 -7.48
C ALA A 88 8.77 -4.88 -7.64
N ILE A 89 8.07 -5.37 -8.66
CA ILE A 89 7.87 -6.81 -8.81
C ILE A 89 9.16 -7.57 -9.12
N ARG A 90 10.10 -6.97 -9.85
CA ARG A 90 11.45 -7.53 -10.05
C ARG A 90 12.15 -7.78 -8.71
N LEU A 91 12.08 -6.82 -7.79
CA LEU A 91 12.67 -6.95 -6.45
C LEU A 91 11.94 -8.00 -5.62
N MET A 92 10.61 -8.08 -5.70
CA MET A 92 9.81 -9.09 -5.01
C MET A 92 10.11 -10.51 -5.49
N LYS A 93 10.22 -10.74 -6.80
CA LYS A 93 10.62 -12.04 -7.36
C LYS A 93 12.05 -12.41 -6.96
N GLN A 94 12.94 -11.43 -6.82
CA GLN A 94 14.28 -11.69 -6.27
C GLN A 94 14.22 -12.02 -4.77
N ALA A 95 13.34 -11.39 -3.99
CA ALA A 95 13.09 -11.77 -2.60
C ALA A 95 12.63 -13.23 -2.50
N GLU A 96 11.66 -13.62 -3.31
CA GLU A 96 11.14 -14.99 -3.38
C GLU A 96 12.24 -16.00 -3.74
N LYS A 97 13.04 -15.71 -4.77
CA LYS A 97 14.16 -16.58 -5.20
C LYS A 97 15.12 -16.91 -4.05
N PHE A 98 15.34 -15.97 -3.14
CA PHE A 98 16.25 -16.12 -2.00
C PHE A 98 15.52 -16.30 -0.67
N ASN A 99 14.22 -16.62 -0.71
CA ASN A 99 13.39 -16.88 0.45
C ASN A 99 13.43 -15.76 1.52
N ARG A 100 13.51 -14.50 1.08
CA ARG A 100 13.48 -13.33 1.95
C ARG A 100 12.05 -12.81 2.09
N PRO A 101 11.59 -12.47 3.31
CA PRO A 101 10.35 -11.71 3.47
C PRO A 101 10.40 -10.38 2.73
N ILE A 102 9.24 -9.92 2.31
CA ILE A 102 9.03 -8.65 1.62
C ILE A 102 8.33 -7.70 2.58
N ILE A 103 8.80 -6.46 2.63
CA ILE A 103 8.13 -5.38 3.33
C ILE A 103 7.87 -4.25 2.33
N THR A 104 6.62 -3.87 2.14
CA THR A 104 6.24 -2.75 1.31
C THR A 104 5.80 -1.56 2.16
N ILE A 105 6.12 -0.34 1.70
CA ILE A 105 5.70 0.90 2.33
C ILE A 105 4.93 1.72 1.30
N ILE A 106 3.66 1.93 1.57
CA ILE A 106 2.74 2.72 0.76
C ILE A 106 2.76 4.16 1.26
N ASP A 107 3.08 5.08 0.36
CA ASP A 107 3.07 6.52 0.60
C ASP A 107 2.93 7.28 -0.74
N THR A 108 1.77 7.15 -1.37
CA THR A 108 1.48 7.74 -2.67
C THR A 108 0.11 8.41 -2.70
N PRO A 109 -0.03 9.57 -3.35
CA PRO A 109 -1.34 10.08 -3.72
C PRO A 109 -1.99 9.26 -4.86
N GLY A 110 -1.20 8.43 -5.57
CA GLY A 110 -1.66 7.53 -6.62
C GLY A 110 -0.59 7.29 -7.70
N ALA A 111 -0.88 6.40 -8.64
CA ALA A 111 -0.04 6.22 -9.82
C ALA A 111 -0.02 7.50 -10.67
N TYR A 112 1.11 7.80 -11.31
CA TYR A 112 1.23 9.02 -12.12
C TYR A 112 0.25 9.01 -13.32
N PRO A 113 -0.66 9.99 -13.43
CA PRO A 113 -1.70 10.00 -14.46
C PRO A 113 -1.27 10.80 -15.71
N GLY A 114 -0.14 10.42 -16.32
CA GLY A 114 0.43 11.12 -17.48
C GLY A 114 0.37 10.30 -18.77
N VAL A 115 0.39 10.98 -19.93
CA VAL A 115 0.38 10.37 -21.27
C VAL A 115 1.51 9.34 -21.41
N GLU A 116 2.71 9.71 -20.97
CA GLU A 116 3.88 8.85 -20.93
C GLU A 116 3.69 7.56 -20.12
N ALA A 117 2.96 7.63 -19.00
CA ALA A 117 2.66 6.46 -18.19
C ALA A 117 1.66 5.54 -18.90
N GLU A 118 0.68 6.11 -19.60
CA GLU A 118 -0.30 5.36 -20.40
C GLU A 118 0.36 4.65 -21.59
N GLU A 119 1.19 5.36 -22.37
CA GLU A 119 1.96 4.78 -23.49
C GLU A 119 2.82 3.58 -23.06
N ARG A 120 3.33 3.63 -21.82
CA ARG A 120 4.13 2.56 -21.23
C ARG A 120 3.31 1.54 -20.44
N GLY A 121 1.99 1.65 -20.39
CA GLY A 121 1.09 0.65 -19.80
C GLY A 121 1.01 0.69 -18.28
N GLN A 122 0.59 1.82 -17.70
CA GLN A 122 0.35 1.99 -16.27
C GLN A 122 -0.62 0.95 -15.70
N ALA A 123 -1.80 0.80 -16.32
CA ALA A 123 -2.78 -0.20 -15.91
C ALA A 123 -2.21 -1.63 -15.95
N ARG A 124 -1.44 -1.97 -17.00
CA ARG A 124 -0.81 -3.29 -17.12
C ARG A 124 0.22 -3.53 -16.03
N ALA A 125 1.06 -2.55 -15.72
CA ALA A 125 2.09 -2.70 -14.69
C ALA A 125 1.46 -2.90 -13.30
N ILE A 126 0.42 -2.14 -12.97
CA ILE A 126 -0.36 -2.32 -11.74
C ILE A 126 -0.99 -3.72 -11.71
N ALA A 127 -1.74 -4.10 -12.75
CA ALA A 127 -2.43 -5.39 -12.80
C ALA A 127 -1.46 -6.59 -12.69
N GLN A 128 -0.29 -6.50 -13.35
CA GLN A 128 0.74 -7.53 -13.25
C GLN A 128 1.27 -7.68 -11.83
N ASN A 129 1.51 -6.56 -11.12
CA ASN A 129 1.91 -6.62 -9.73
C ASN A 129 0.86 -7.30 -8.86
N LEU A 130 -0.42 -6.94 -8.99
CA LEU A 130 -1.50 -7.57 -8.22
C LEU A 130 -1.50 -9.08 -8.42
N PHE A 131 -1.44 -9.51 -9.69
CA PHE A 131 -1.42 -10.92 -10.05
C PHE A 131 -0.21 -11.65 -9.47
N ASP A 132 0.99 -11.11 -9.67
CA ASP A 132 2.22 -11.75 -9.22
C ASP A 132 2.36 -11.78 -7.70
N MET A 133 1.95 -10.71 -7.01
CA MET A 133 2.03 -10.60 -5.56
C MET A 133 1.15 -11.63 -4.86
N MET A 134 -0.02 -11.93 -5.41
CA MET A 134 -0.87 -13.01 -4.90
C MET A 134 -0.18 -14.38 -4.91
N ALA A 135 0.73 -14.61 -5.86
CA ALA A 135 1.43 -15.89 -6.04
C ALA A 135 2.79 -16.01 -5.32
N LEU A 136 3.31 -14.94 -4.70
CA LEU A 136 4.63 -14.96 -4.05
C LEU A 136 4.68 -15.91 -2.85
N SER A 137 5.60 -16.86 -2.85
CA SER A 137 5.71 -17.91 -1.82
C SER A 137 6.49 -17.51 -0.56
N VAL A 138 6.71 -16.21 -0.34
CA VAL A 138 7.36 -15.63 0.85
C VAL A 138 6.42 -14.67 1.57
N PRO A 139 6.61 -14.45 2.89
CA PRO A 139 5.79 -13.50 3.65
C PRO A 139 5.90 -12.06 3.13
N ILE A 140 4.77 -11.36 3.07
CA ILE A 140 4.66 -9.96 2.66
C ILE A 140 3.96 -9.17 3.77
N ILE A 141 4.65 -8.15 4.29
CA ILE A 141 4.07 -7.15 5.20
C ILE A 141 3.93 -5.83 4.44
N VAL A 142 2.74 -5.23 4.50
CA VAL A 142 2.40 -3.95 3.87
C VAL A 142 2.21 -2.91 4.96
N ILE A 143 2.86 -1.77 4.83
CA ILE A 143 2.76 -0.64 5.75
C ILE A 143 2.18 0.55 5.00
N VAL A 144 1.00 1.03 5.37
CA VAL A 144 0.48 2.31 4.87
C VAL A 144 1.00 3.42 5.77
N LEU A 145 2.01 4.14 5.27
CA LEU A 145 2.72 5.16 6.02
C LEU A 145 1.92 6.46 6.11
N SER A 146 1.43 6.95 4.96
CA SER A 146 0.67 8.20 4.92
C SER A 146 -0.53 8.10 4.00
N GLU A 147 -0.33 8.21 2.68
CA GLU A 147 -1.43 8.12 1.72
C GLU A 147 -1.36 6.79 0.95
N GLY A 148 -2.46 6.07 0.91
CA GLY A 148 -2.71 4.93 0.04
C GLY A 148 -3.65 5.33 -1.10
N GLY A 149 -3.09 5.91 -2.15
CA GLY A 149 -3.83 6.36 -3.33
C GLY A 149 -4.18 5.25 -4.30
N SER A 150 -5.43 4.79 -4.27
CA SER A 150 -6.09 3.96 -5.29
C SER A 150 -5.28 2.74 -5.74
N GLY A 151 -5.38 2.38 -7.03
CA GLY A 151 -4.63 1.29 -7.64
C GLY A 151 -3.11 1.48 -7.60
N GLY A 152 -2.63 2.71 -7.46
CA GLY A 152 -1.19 2.99 -7.35
C GLY A 152 -0.60 2.43 -6.06
N ALA A 153 -1.25 2.68 -4.93
CA ALA A 153 -0.92 2.08 -3.64
C ALA A 153 -1.15 0.56 -3.65
N LEU A 154 -2.27 0.11 -4.22
CA LEU A 154 -2.63 -1.31 -4.25
C LEU A 154 -1.61 -2.16 -5.04
N ALA A 155 -0.93 -1.57 -6.03
CA ALA A 155 0.11 -2.23 -6.82
C ALA A 155 1.32 -2.73 -6.00
N ILE A 156 1.48 -2.27 -4.76
CA ILE A 156 2.43 -2.84 -3.79
C ILE A 156 1.75 -3.16 -2.45
N GLY A 157 0.42 -3.28 -2.45
CA GLY A 157 -0.42 -3.42 -1.26
C GLY A 157 -1.00 -4.81 -1.02
N VAL A 158 -0.65 -5.81 -1.85
CA VAL A 158 -1.09 -7.20 -1.66
C VAL A 158 -0.19 -7.88 -0.64
N GLY A 159 -0.66 -8.03 0.61
CA GLY A 159 0.13 -8.56 1.72
C GLY A 159 -0.54 -9.67 2.51
N ASP A 160 0.27 -10.43 3.25
CA ASP A 160 -0.24 -11.35 4.27
C ASP A 160 -0.71 -10.58 5.49
N TYR A 161 0.02 -9.51 5.83
CA TYR A 161 -0.29 -8.60 6.93
C TYR A 161 -0.17 -7.15 6.47
N ILE A 162 -1.22 -6.37 6.67
CA ILE A 162 -1.40 -5.00 6.24
C ILE A 162 -1.64 -4.16 7.49
N VAL A 163 -0.72 -3.23 7.75
CA VAL A 163 -0.81 -2.30 8.87
C VAL A 163 -0.95 -0.88 8.36
N MET A 164 -1.68 -0.07 9.10
CA MET A 164 -1.78 1.37 8.82
C MET A 164 -1.40 2.15 10.06
N PHE A 165 -0.68 3.25 9.88
CA PHE A 165 -0.57 4.23 10.95
C PHE A 165 -1.92 4.93 11.20
N GLU A 166 -2.19 5.32 12.44
CA GLU A 166 -3.51 5.83 12.87
C GLU A 166 -3.99 7.04 12.05
N ASN A 167 -3.07 7.90 11.59
CA ASN A 167 -3.37 9.09 10.82
C ASN A 167 -3.05 8.90 9.32
N ALA A 168 -2.86 7.66 8.85
CA ALA A 168 -2.77 7.33 7.43
C ALA A 168 -4.16 7.16 6.81
N ILE A 169 -4.24 7.30 5.49
CA ILE A 169 -5.45 7.13 4.70
C ILE A 169 -5.26 6.08 3.61
N TYR A 170 -6.30 5.34 3.26
CA TYR A 170 -6.31 4.43 2.10
C TYR A 170 -7.65 4.58 1.39
N SER A 171 -7.63 4.93 0.11
CA SER A 171 -8.86 5.28 -0.60
C SER A 171 -8.81 4.90 -2.08
N ILE A 172 -9.97 4.59 -2.65
CA ILE A 172 -10.10 4.29 -4.09
C ILE A 172 -9.92 5.54 -4.96
N LEU A 173 -10.12 6.73 -4.40
CA LEU A 173 -10.05 8.02 -5.07
C LEU A 173 -9.70 9.09 -4.02
N SER A 174 -9.02 10.17 -4.41
CA SER A 174 -8.79 11.31 -3.52
C SER A 174 -10.11 11.93 -3.06
N PRO A 175 -10.20 12.49 -1.83
CA PRO A 175 -11.38 13.23 -1.38
C PRO A 175 -11.81 14.36 -2.34
N GLU A 176 -10.83 15.07 -2.91
CA GLU A 176 -11.05 16.13 -3.90
C GLU A 176 -11.70 15.59 -5.17
N GLY A 177 -11.14 14.51 -5.71
CA GLY A 177 -11.68 13.79 -6.87
C GLY A 177 -13.10 13.29 -6.62
N PHE A 178 -13.36 12.68 -5.46
CA PHE A 178 -14.69 12.19 -5.09
C PHE A 178 -15.71 13.33 -5.03
N ALA A 179 -15.35 14.44 -4.39
CA ALA A 179 -16.19 15.62 -4.30
C ALA A 179 -16.50 16.24 -5.68
N SER A 180 -15.49 16.29 -6.57
CA SER A 180 -15.67 16.79 -7.93
C SER A 180 -16.63 15.95 -8.77
N ILE A 181 -16.72 14.64 -8.53
CA ILE A 181 -17.61 13.74 -9.27
C ILE A 181 -19.02 13.78 -8.67
N LEU A 182 -19.14 13.53 -7.36
CA LEU A 182 -20.44 13.37 -6.72
C LEU A 182 -21.15 14.71 -6.53
N TYR A 183 -20.42 15.75 -6.14
CA TYR A 183 -20.98 17.06 -5.83
C TYR A 183 -20.75 18.10 -6.91
N LYS A 184 -19.99 17.78 -7.96
CA LYS A 184 -19.55 18.73 -8.99
C LYS A 184 -18.78 19.93 -8.40
N ASP A 185 -18.14 19.73 -7.25
CA ASP A 185 -17.49 20.78 -6.48
C ASP A 185 -16.36 20.19 -5.61
N SER A 186 -15.11 20.45 -6.00
CA SER A 186 -13.92 19.96 -5.29
C SER A 186 -13.71 20.62 -3.92
N SER A 187 -14.34 21.76 -3.64
CA SER A 187 -14.23 22.43 -2.33
C SER A 187 -14.91 21.63 -1.22
N LYS A 188 -15.77 20.67 -1.57
CA LYS A 188 -16.46 19.76 -0.64
C LYS A 188 -15.64 18.52 -0.28
N ALA A 189 -14.32 18.57 -0.41
CA ALA A 189 -13.42 17.47 -0.08
C ALA A 189 -13.54 17.01 1.38
N GLU A 190 -13.73 17.94 2.33
CA GLU A 190 -13.95 17.61 3.74
C GLU A 190 -15.24 16.78 3.94
N GLN A 191 -16.35 17.19 3.31
CA GLN A 191 -17.59 16.43 3.34
C GLN A 191 -17.44 15.05 2.67
N ALA A 192 -16.71 14.98 1.55
CA ALA A 192 -16.42 13.72 0.87
C ALA A 192 -15.59 12.77 1.75
N ALA A 193 -14.56 13.26 2.43
CA ALA A 193 -13.71 12.43 3.27
C ALA A 193 -14.48 11.68 4.36
N GLU A 194 -15.48 12.32 4.98
CA GLU A 194 -16.32 11.72 6.03
C GLU A 194 -17.15 10.54 5.56
N ILE A 195 -17.62 10.56 4.30
CA ILE A 195 -18.47 9.49 3.75
C ILE A 195 -17.66 8.38 3.09
N MET A 196 -16.41 8.66 2.71
CA MET A 196 -15.55 7.72 1.98
C MET A 196 -14.99 6.59 2.84
N LYS A 197 -15.01 6.73 4.17
CA LYS A 197 -14.53 5.69 5.11
C LYS A 197 -13.09 5.24 4.82
N LEU A 198 -12.21 6.24 4.67
CA LEU A 198 -10.82 6.10 4.23
C LEU A 198 -9.79 5.99 5.37
N THR A 199 -10.22 6.09 6.63
CA THR A 199 -9.31 6.15 7.78
C THR A 199 -8.86 4.75 8.19
N ALA A 200 -7.71 4.64 8.86
CA ALA A 200 -7.20 3.38 9.39
C ALA A 200 -8.23 2.65 10.28
N LYS A 201 -9.03 3.41 11.06
CA LYS A 201 -10.10 2.85 11.89
C LYS A 201 -11.23 2.25 11.05
N ASP A 202 -11.73 2.98 10.06
CA ASP A 202 -12.81 2.49 9.19
C ASP A 202 -12.38 1.19 8.47
N LEU A 203 -11.15 1.17 7.95
CA LEU A 203 -10.62 0.04 7.19
C LEU A 203 -10.33 -1.18 8.08
N LEU A 204 -10.02 -0.98 9.36
CA LEU A 204 -9.94 -2.06 10.34
C LEU A 204 -11.33 -2.64 10.62
N GLU A 205 -12.34 -1.79 10.81
CA GLU A 205 -13.74 -2.22 11.01
C GLU A 205 -14.27 -3.00 9.80
N PHE A 206 -13.81 -2.68 8.59
CA PHE A 206 -14.14 -3.42 7.36
C PHE A 206 -13.30 -4.67 7.11
N ASN A 207 -12.37 -5.01 8.00
CA ASN A 207 -11.42 -6.12 7.84
C ASN A 207 -10.59 -6.03 6.53
N ILE A 208 -10.29 -4.81 6.07
CA ILE A 208 -9.42 -4.56 4.91
C ILE A 208 -7.94 -4.58 5.35
N ILE A 209 -7.67 -4.08 6.56
CA ILE A 209 -6.35 -4.11 7.20
C ILE A 209 -6.41 -4.95 8.47
N ASP A 210 -5.25 -5.38 8.96
CA ASP A 210 -5.19 -6.24 10.14
C ASP A 210 -4.94 -5.46 11.43
N GLU A 211 -4.25 -4.31 11.35
CA GLU A 211 -3.85 -3.58 12.54
C GLU A 211 -3.61 -2.09 12.29
N VAL A 212 -3.91 -1.30 13.31
CA VAL A 212 -3.63 0.14 13.36
C VAL A 212 -2.49 0.39 14.33
N ILE A 213 -1.49 1.15 13.89
CA ILE A 213 -0.34 1.56 14.71
C ILE A 213 -0.59 2.95 15.26
N SER A 214 -0.55 3.12 16.58
CA SER A 214 -0.72 4.44 17.17
C SER A 214 0.47 5.35 16.87
N GLU A 215 0.16 6.61 16.63
CA GLU A 215 1.17 7.66 16.47
C GLU A 215 1.29 8.55 17.71
N LYS A 216 0.36 8.43 18.68
CA LYS A 216 0.19 9.35 19.82
C LYS A 216 0.13 10.83 19.38
N ASP A 217 1.28 11.50 19.42
CA ASP A 217 1.45 12.90 19.07
C ASP A 217 1.51 13.12 17.55
N GLY A 218 1.68 12.03 16.78
CA GLY A 218 1.77 12.05 15.32
C GLY A 218 3.20 11.84 14.82
N LEU A 219 3.35 11.18 13.67
CA LEU A 219 4.68 10.93 13.08
C LEU A 219 5.44 12.22 12.69
N HIS A 220 4.75 13.34 12.59
CA HIS A 220 5.33 14.65 12.27
C HIS A 220 5.97 15.35 13.48
N GLU A 221 5.55 15.00 14.70
CA GLU A 221 6.09 15.54 15.95
C GLU A 221 7.10 14.58 16.59
N ASN A 222 6.71 13.32 16.76
CA ASN A 222 7.56 12.30 17.36
C ASN A 222 7.41 10.93 16.65
N PRO A 223 8.16 10.70 15.55
CA PRO A 223 8.07 9.46 14.81
C PRO A 223 8.56 8.24 15.61
N THR A 224 9.42 8.44 16.61
CA THR A 224 10.04 7.35 17.37
C THR A 224 9.02 6.43 18.04
N PHE A 225 7.94 7.01 18.60
CA PHE A 225 6.91 6.22 19.27
C PHE A 225 6.21 5.27 18.30
N GLY A 226 5.62 5.81 17.23
CA GLY A 226 4.88 5.01 16.25
C GLY A 226 5.79 4.01 15.51
N VAL A 227 7.04 4.38 15.21
CA VAL A 227 7.98 3.47 14.55
C VAL A 227 8.39 2.31 15.47
N ASN A 228 8.55 2.55 16.78
CA ASN A 228 8.80 1.45 17.73
C ASN A 228 7.58 0.54 17.88
N GLU A 229 6.38 1.10 17.93
CA GLU A 229 5.15 0.31 17.97
C GLU A 229 5.02 -0.57 16.71
N LEU A 230 5.24 0.02 15.53
CA LEU A 230 5.29 -0.71 14.26
C LEU A 230 6.33 -1.85 14.30
N LYS A 231 7.54 -1.57 14.80
CA LYS A 231 8.62 -2.55 14.91
C LYS A 231 8.22 -3.75 15.77
N ASP A 232 7.55 -3.53 16.89
CA ASP A 232 7.13 -4.60 17.80
C ASP A 232 6.04 -5.49 17.16
N LYS A 233 5.05 -4.87 16.50
CA LYS A 233 3.99 -5.57 15.77
C LYS A 233 4.55 -6.39 14.61
N MET A 234 5.41 -5.78 13.79
CA MET A 234 6.07 -6.47 12.69
C MET A 234 6.97 -7.61 13.16
N THR A 235 7.69 -7.44 14.29
CA THR A 235 8.53 -8.50 14.85
C THR A 235 7.70 -9.74 15.19
N THR A 236 6.56 -9.53 15.85
CA THR A 236 5.65 -10.62 16.23
C THR A 236 5.08 -11.28 14.98
N ARG A 237 4.50 -10.49 14.09
CA ARG A 237 3.81 -11.02 12.91
C ARG A 237 4.77 -11.69 11.92
N LEU A 238 5.95 -11.13 11.71
CA LEU A 238 6.94 -11.73 10.81
C LEU A 238 7.44 -13.09 11.34
N LYS A 239 7.58 -13.24 12.66
CA LYS A 239 7.92 -14.54 13.26
C LYS A 239 6.83 -15.57 12.97
N GLU A 240 5.56 -15.21 13.16
CA GLU A 240 4.42 -16.09 12.89
C GLU A 240 4.30 -16.46 11.41
N LEU A 241 4.37 -15.49 10.50
CA LEU A 241 4.25 -15.77 9.06
C LEU A 241 5.38 -16.68 8.55
N ARG A 242 6.56 -16.62 9.15
CA ARG A 242 7.71 -17.46 8.79
C ARG A 242 7.60 -18.91 9.29
N THR A 243 6.70 -19.23 10.22
CA THR A 243 6.46 -20.62 10.64
C THR A 243 5.46 -21.33 9.72
N LEU A 244 4.73 -20.58 8.90
CA LEU A 244 3.78 -21.14 7.93
C LEU A 244 4.54 -21.82 6.79
N ASN A 245 4.02 -22.97 6.35
CA ASN A 245 4.45 -23.55 5.09
C ASN A 245 3.88 -22.73 3.91
N LYS A 246 4.50 -22.88 2.73
CA LYS A 246 4.15 -22.11 1.53
C LYS A 246 2.68 -22.23 1.12
N GLN A 247 2.11 -23.44 1.20
CA GLN A 247 0.72 -23.66 0.80
C GLN A 247 -0.24 -22.95 1.74
N THR A 248 0.00 -23.04 3.04
CA THR A 248 -0.81 -22.34 4.05
C THR A 248 -0.70 -20.83 3.89
N LEU A 249 0.50 -20.29 3.67
CA LEU A 249 0.71 -18.86 3.43
C LEU A 249 -0.10 -18.36 2.22
N LEU A 250 0.04 -19.04 1.07
CA LEU A 250 -0.66 -18.68 -0.17
C LEU A 250 -2.18 -18.79 -0.02
N ASN A 251 -2.67 -19.86 0.62
CA ASN A 251 -4.09 -20.04 0.86
C ASN A 251 -4.64 -18.95 1.78
N GLN A 252 -3.94 -18.60 2.85
CA GLN A 252 -4.36 -17.53 3.75
C GLN A 252 -4.41 -16.18 3.03
N ARG A 253 -3.41 -15.86 2.20
CA ARG A 253 -3.42 -14.65 1.37
C ARG A 253 -4.60 -14.65 0.40
N TYR A 254 -4.83 -15.76 -0.32
CA TYR A 254 -5.97 -15.88 -1.23
C TYR A 254 -7.30 -15.64 -0.51
N GLU A 255 -7.53 -16.34 0.59
CA GLU A 255 -8.76 -16.24 1.38
C GLU A 255 -8.98 -14.83 1.94
N LYS A 256 -7.91 -14.17 2.39
CA LYS A 256 -7.96 -12.78 2.87
C LYS A 256 -8.57 -11.86 1.82
N PHE A 257 -8.03 -11.85 0.60
CA PHE A 257 -8.52 -10.98 -0.46
C PHE A 257 -9.86 -11.45 -1.04
N ARG A 258 -10.10 -12.77 -1.10
CA ARG A 258 -11.33 -13.34 -1.69
C ARG A 258 -12.59 -12.97 -0.91
N LYS A 259 -12.47 -12.74 0.40
CA LYS A 259 -13.55 -12.36 1.32
C LYS A 259 -13.87 -10.86 1.33
N ILE A 260 -13.06 -10.02 0.68
CA ILE A 260 -13.31 -8.58 0.64
C ILE A 260 -14.49 -8.29 -0.29
N GLY A 261 -15.51 -7.64 0.26
CA GLY A 261 -16.73 -7.24 -0.45
C GLY A 261 -17.98 -7.84 0.17
N VAL A 262 -19.03 -7.02 0.26
CA VAL A 262 -20.35 -7.45 0.76
C VAL A 262 -21.35 -7.25 -0.38
N PHE A 263 -22.07 -8.30 -0.75
CA PHE A 263 -23.08 -8.27 -1.79
C PHE A 263 -24.28 -9.12 -1.36
N LYS A 264 -25.46 -8.80 -1.91
CA LYS A 264 -26.65 -9.63 -1.80
C LYS A 264 -26.72 -10.50 -3.05
N GLU A 265 -26.86 -11.81 -2.89
CA GLU A 265 -27.16 -12.69 -4.02
C GLU A 265 -28.51 -12.32 -4.62
N GLY A 266 -28.59 -12.31 -5.95
CA GLY A 266 -29.86 -12.09 -6.65
C GLY A 266 -30.80 -13.28 -6.43
N ASP A 267 -32.11 -13.04 -6.48
CA ASP A 267 -33.08 -14.13 -6.51
C ASP A 267 -32.86 -14.91 -7.83
N ILE A 268 -32.60 -16.22 -7.72
CA ILE A 268 -32.53 -17.09 -8.90
C ILE A 268 -33.96 -17.25 -9.41
N ASP A 269 -34.25 -16.68 -10.58
CA ASP A 269 -35.53 -16.90 -11.25
C ASP A 269 -35.54 -18.32 -11.84
N GLU A 270 -35.96 -19.29 -11.03
CA GLU A 270 -36.11 -20.71 -11.41
C GLU A 270 -37.16 -20.94 -12.51
N SER A 271 -37.85 -19.89 -12.98
CA SER A 271 -38.85 -19.98 -14.06
C SER A 271 -38.25 -20.20 -15.46
N ASN A 272 -36.93 -20.07 -15.63
CA ASN A 272 -36.25 -20.19 -16.93
C ASN A 272 -35.43 -21.49 -17.15
N THR A 273 -35.42 -22.45 -16.23
CA THR A 273 -34.66 -23.71 -16.39
C THR A 273 -35.42 -24.84 -17.12
N ASN A 274 -36.59 -24.56 -17.70
CA ASN A 274 -37.40 -25.57 -18.41
C ASN A 274 -37.68 -25.27 -19.88
N GLN A 275 -36.73 -24.69 -20.63
CA GLN A 275 -36.78 -24.75 -22.10
C GLN A 275 -35.41 -25.03 -22.73
N SER A 276 -35.27 -26.30 -23.16
CA SER A 276 -34.54 -26.81 -24.33
C SER A 276 -33.49 -27.89 -24.05
N ASP A 277 -33.95 -29.03 -23.53
CA ASP A 277 -33.51 -30.33 -24.06
C ASP A 277 -34.45 -30.69 -25.23
N LEU A 278 -34.02 -30.34 -26.45
CA LEU A 278 -34.43 -30.97 -27.72
C LEU A 278 -33.28 -30.84 -28.73
#